data_AF-A0A8N5F1G6-F1
#
_entry.id   AF-A0A8N5F1G6-F1
#
_cell.length_a   1.000
_cell.length_b   1.000
_cell.length_c   1.000
_cell.angle_alpha   90.00
_cell.angle_beta   90.00
_cell.angle_gamma   90.00
#
_symmetry.space_group_name_H-M   'P 1'
#
loop_
_entity.id
_entity.type
_entity.pdbx_description
1 polymer ?
#
loop_
_entity_poly.entity_id
_entity_poly.type
_entity_poly.pdbx_seq_one_letter_code
_entity_poly.pdbx_strand_id
1 'polypeptide(L)'
;MNATDLDEGSNRDVKYEIDTIVPPSGSDLFSIDANTGDIRLTGALDFEAVNLYDLNIRATDEGTPSLSGHCKVVLEVLDVNDNAPEVWVTSLSVPVPEDASLGTVVALLSVSDRDSGENGRVRCWVWPASPFGLEATFLGSYSLVLREALDRERVSEYEVEVRAEDGGAPALEVGSWSYSQRHSRSLCVADGAAKSDLMVFSPNFPPPPPGPAPKDTQPEPSALLDT
;
A
#
# COMPACT_ATOMS: atom_id res chain seq x y z
N MET A 1 -28.07 14.00 -16.02
CA MET A 1 -28.12 15.45 -15.69
C MET A 1 -29.23 16.11 -16.49
N ASN A 2 -29.59 17.38 -16.25
CA ASN A 2 -30.64 18.05 -17.03
C ASN A 2 -30.33 19.54 -17.24
N ALA A 3 -30.26 19.95 -18.50
CA ALA A 3 -30.17 21.34 -18.95
C ALA A 3 -31.44 21.68 -19.74
N THR A 4 -31.96 22.90 -19.55
CA THR A 4 -33.20 23.36 -20.18
C THR A 4 -32.93 24.57 -21.06
N ASP A 5 -33.35 24.48 -22.31
CA ASP A 5 -33.39 25.60 -23.25
C ASP A 5 -34.86 26.05 -23.48
N LEU A 6 -35.07 27.37 -23.60
CA LEU A 6 -36.39 28.01 -23.75
C LEU A 6 -36.79 28.24 -25.20
N ASP A 7 -35.90 27.96 -26.15
CA ASP A 7 -36.14 28.17 -27.58
C ASP A 7 -37.03 27.09 -28.22
N GLU A 8 -37.51 27.36 -29.45
CA GLU A 8 -38.33 26.45 -30.25
C GLU A 8 -37.52 25.75 -31.36
N GLY A 9 -37.91 24.53 -31.73
CA GLY A 9 -37.24 23.75 -32.80
C GLY A 9 -35.93 23.09 -32.34
N SER A 10 -34.98 22.89 -33.26
CA SER A 10 -33.67 22.28 -32.96
C SER A 10 -32.82 23.11 -31.99
N ASN A 11 -33.11 24.41 -31.86
CA ASN A 11 -32.46 25.27 -30.88
C ASN A 11 -32.74 24.86 -29.43
N ARG A 12 -33.74 24.00 -29.19
CA ARG A 12 -33.99 23.42 -27.87
C ARG A 12 -33.18 22.16 -27.58
N ASP A 13 -32.67 21.52 -28.63
CA ASP A 13 -31.97 20.25 -28.50
C ASP A 13 -30.56 20.51 -27.97
N VAL A 14 -30.30 20.03 -26.74
CA VAL A 14 -29.04 20.24 -26.03
C VAL A 14 -28.20 18.98 -26.07
N LYS A 15 -26.92 19.12 -26.44
CA LYS A 15 -25.92 18.06 -26.40
C LYS A 15 -24.98 18.23 -25.22
N TYR A 16 -24.74 17.15 -24.50
CA TYR A 16 -23.84 17.12 -23.36
C TYR A 16 -22.47 16.54 -23.75
N GLU A 17 -21.41 17.13 -23.20
CA GLU A 17 -20.03 16.69 -23.37
C GLU A 17 -19.25 16.91 -22.08
N ILE A 18 -18.30 16.01 -21.78
CA ILE A 18 -17.31 16.25 -20.73
C ILE A 18 -16.19 17.08 -21.35
N ASP A 19 -16.07 18.34 -20.95
CA ASP A 19 -15.08 19.28 -21.46
C ASP A 19 -13.69 18.97 -20.88
N THR A 20 -13.62 18.79 -19.56
CA THR A 20 -12.37 18.41 -18.87
C THR A 20 -12.63 17.55 -17.64
N ILE A 21 -11.68 16.67 -17.34
CA ILE A 21 -11.64 15.86 -16.10
C ILE A 21 -10.33 16.18 -15.39
N VAL A 22 -10.43 16.47 -14.09
CA VAL A 22 -9.26 16.66 -13.22
C VAL A 22 -9.33 15.62 -12.10
N PRO A 23 -8.28 14.81 -11.89
CA PRO A 23 -7.03 14.75 -12.66
C PRO A 23 -7.21 14.15 -14.07
N PRO A 24 -6.27 14.41 -15.01
CA PRO A 24 -6.35 13.88 -16.38
C PRO A 24 -6.37 12.35 -16.47
N SER A 25 -5.87 11.64 -15.46
CA SER A 25 -5.95 10.18 -15.38
C SER A 25 -7.39 9.64 -15.37
N GLY A 26 -8.37 10.49 -15.08
CA GLY A 26 -9.79 10.13 -15.14
C GLY A 26 -10.42 10.22 -16.54
N SER A 27 -9.71 10.69 -17.57
CA SER A 27 -10.31 10.93 -18.90
C SER A 27 -10.99 9.71 -19.50
N ASP A 28 -10.45 8.53 -19.23
CA ASP A 28 -10.89 7.26 -19.81
C ASP A 28 -11.85 6.50 -18.88
N LEU A 29 -12.12 7.04 -17.68
CA LEU A 29 -12.94 6.41 -16.65
C LEU A 29 -14.41 6.85 -16.70
N PHE A 30 -14.70 7.98 -17.33
CA PHE A 30 -16.05 8.55 -17.38
C PHE A 30 -16.49 8.81 -18.82
N SER A 31 -17.75 8.52 -19.09
CA SER A 31 -18.43 8.88 -20.33
C SER A 31 -19.74 9.59 -20.00
N ILE A 32 -20.19 10.47 -20.90
CA ILE A 32 -21.49 11.10 -20.81
C ILE A 32 -22.31 10.78 -22.06
N ASP A 33 -23.57 10.40 -21.88
CA ASP A 33 -24.49 10.26 -22.98
C ASP A 33 -24.90 11.65 -23.49
N ALA A 34 -24.61 11.94 -24.76
CA ALA A 34 -24.78 13.27 -25.33
C ALA A 34 -26.24 13.75 -25.39
N ASN A 35 -27.24 12.86 -25.30
CA ASN A 35 -28.65 13.24 -25.41
C ASN A 35 -29.33 13.33 -24.05
N THR A 36 -28.95 12.45 -23.12
CA THR A 36 -29.58 12.34 -21.79
C THR A 36 -28.77 13.03 -20.70
N GLY A 37 -27.47 13.28 -20.93
CA GLY A 37 -26.56 13.80 -19.92
C GLY A 37 -26.29 12.79 -18.80
N ASP A 38 -26.52 11.50 -19.04
CA ASP A 38 -26.21 10.43 -18.09
C ASP A 38 -24.70 10.18 -18.08
N ILE A 39 -24.07 10.35 -16.91
CA ILE A 39 -22.66 10.04 -16.71
C ILE A 39 -22.54 8.57 -16.30
N ARG A 40 -21.64 7.85 -16.96
CA ARG A 40 -21.38 6.43 -16.71
C ARG A 40 -19.89 6.19 -16.52
N LEU A 41 -19.60 5.25 -15.64
CA LEU A 41 -18.26 4.74 -15.43
C LEU A 41 -17.89 3.74 -16.55
N THR A 42 -16.70 3.88 -17.13
CA THR A 42 -16.16 3.01 -18.19
C THR A 42 -14.98 2.17 -17.73
N GLY A 43 -14.39 2.47 -16.57
CA GLY A 43 -13.28 1.73 -15.96
C GLY A 43 -13.50 1.44 -14.48
N ALA A 44 -12.50 0.89 -13.81
CA ALA A 44 -12.53 0.72 -12.35
C ALA A 44 -12.06 2.01 -11.67
N LEU A 45 -12.69 2.34 -10.53
CA LEU A 45 -12.20 3.38 -9.63
C LEU A 45 -11.27 2.73 -8.61
N ASP A 46 -10.22 3.45 -8.25
CA ASP A 46 -9.18 3.03 -7.31
C ASP A 46 -8.98 4.22 -6.35
N PHE A 47 -9.39 4.02 -5.09
CA PHE A 47 -9.36 5.07 -4.07
C PHE A 47 -7.93 5.47 -3.73
N GLU A 48 -7.04 4.48 -3.67
CA GLU A 48 -5.62 4.60 -3.36
C GLU A 48 -4.87 5.38 -4.45
N ALA A 49 -5.36 5.33 -5.70
CA ALA A 49 -4.85 6.13 -6.80
C ALA A 49 -5.41 7.56 -6.81
N VAL A 50 -6.74 7.72 -6.87
CA VAL A 50 -7.42 9.02 -6.95
C VAL A 50 -8.78 8.94 -6.26
N ASN A 51 -8.96 9.72 -5.19
CA ASN A 51 -10.20 9.73 -4.42
C ASN A 51 -11.18 10.85 -4.80
N LEU A 52 -10.80 11.77 -5.69
CA LEU A 52 -11.65 12.90 -6.08
C LEU A 52 -11.47 13.25 -7.56
N TYR A 53 -12.59 13.36 -8.27
CA TYR A 53 -12.63 13.80 -9.66
C TYR A 53 -13.54 15.01 -9.84
N ASP A 54 -13.04 16.00 -10.56
CA ASP A 54 -13.78 17.16 -11.01
C ASP A 54 -14.10 17.02 -12.51
N LEU A 55 -15.37 16.85 -12.84
CA LEU A 55 -15.86 16.78 -14.22
C LEU A 55 -16.49 18.12 -14.59
N ASN A 56 -15.88 18.84 -15.53
CA ASN A 56 -16.49 20.03 -16.13
C ASN A 56 -17.31 19.60 -17.34
N ILE A 57 -18.62 19.76 -17.25
CA ILE A 57 -19.58 19.37 -18.29
C ILE A 57 -20.02 20.59 -19.05
N ARG A 58 -20.03 20.47 -20.38
CA ARG A 58 -20.56 21.46 -21.30
C ARG A 58 -21.87 20.95 -21.89
N ALA A 59 -22.88 21.82 -21.90
CA ALA A 59 -24.16 21.57 -22.55
C ALA A 59 -24.31 22.63 -23.66
N THR A 60 -24.46 22.20 -24.91
CA THR A 60 -24.49 23.09 -26.09
C THR A 60 -25.79 22.89 -26.85
N ASP A 61 -26.49 23.96 -27.21
CA ASP A 61 -27.65 23.89 -28.09
C ASP A 61 -27.25 23.61 -29.55
N GLU A 62 -28.22 23.23 -30.40
CA GLU A 62 -28.01 23.10 -31.85
C GLU A 62 -28.38 24.38 -32.64
N GLY A 63 -28.35 25.54 -31.98
CA GLY A 63 -28.63 26.84 -32.59
C GLY A 63 -27.55 27.32 -33.57
N THR A 64 -27.85 28.36 -34.35
CA THR A 64 -26.86 29.05 -35.20
C THR A 64 -26.98 30.57 -34.99
N PRO A 65 -26.06 31.22 -34.25
CA PRO A 65 -24.92 30.63 -33.53
C PRO A 65 -25.36 29.78 -32.33
N SER A 66 -24.56 28.78 -31.95
CA SER A 66 -24.87 27.95 -30.78
C SER A 66 -24.41 28.59 -29.47
N LEU A 67 -25.17 28.37 -28.40
CA LEU A 67 -24.83 28.78 -27.04
C LEU A 67 -24.53 27.55 -26.17
N SER A 68 -23.70 27.75 -25.14
CA SER A 68 -23.36 26.68 -24.21
C SER A 68 -23.37 27.10 -22.75
N GLY A 69 -23.88 26.22 -21.90
CA GLY A 69 -23.78 26.29 -20.45
C GLY A 69 -22.71 25.32 -19.91
N HIS A 70 -22.19 25.63 -18.73
CA HIS A 70 -21.18 24.81 -18.07
C HIS A 70 -21.62 24.44 -16.64
N CYS A 71 -21.27 23.24 -16.20
CA CYS A 71 -21.53 22.75 -14.86
C CYS A 71 -20.33 21.94 -14.36
N LYS A 72 -20.07 21.97 -13.05
CA LYS A 72 -19.03 21.17 -12.41
C LYS A 72 -19.67 20.06 -11.58
N VAL A 73 -19.26 18.82 -11.81
CA VAL A 73 -19.62 17.66 -11.00
C VAL A 73 -18.40 17.20 -10.22
N VAL A 74 -18.53 17.13 -8.90
CA VAL A 74 -17.49 16.61 -8.00
C VAL A 74 -17.86 15.18 -7.63
N LEU A 75 -16.97 14.23 -7.92
CA LEU A 75 -17.13 12.82 -7.60
C LEU A 75 -16.12 12.44 -6.51
N GLU A 76 -16.62 12.02 -5.37
CA GLU A 76 -15.82 11.49 -4.26
C GLU A 76 -15.87 9.96 -4.31
N VAL A 77 -14.71 9.33 -4.42
CA VAL A 77 -14.58 7.87 -4.35
C VAL A 77 -14.57 7.47 -2.88
N LEU A 78 -15.30 6.42 -2.56
CA LEU A 78 -15.32 5.85 -1.21
C LEU A 78 -14.36 4.68 -1.15
N ASP A 79 -13.51 4.68 -0.12
CA ASP A 79 -12.58 3.61 0.23
C ASP A 79 -13.35 2.31 0.56
N VAL A 80 -12.82 1.20 0.07
CA VAL A 80 -13.27 -0.17 0.37
C VAL A 80 -12.04 -1.00 0.78
N ASN A 81 -12.23 -1.96 1.69
CA ASN A 81 -11.12 -2.79 2.17
C ASN A 81 -10.70 -3.81 1.10
N ASP A 82 -9.79 -3.43 0.20
CA ASP A 82 -9.33 -4.26 -0.92
C ASP A 82 -7.81 -4.44 -0.98
N ASN A 83 -7.06 -3.83 -0.06
CA ASN A 83 -5.64 -4.09 0.15
C ASN A 83 -5.45 -4.87 1.45
N ALA A 84 -4.68 -5.95 1.38
CA ALA A 84 -4.29 -6.68 2.58
C ALA A 84 -3.01 -6.08 3.19
N PRO A 85 -2.79 -6.21 4.50
CA PRO A 85 -1.59 -5.68 5.15
C PRO A 85 -0.29 -6.28 4.60
N GLU A 86 0.67 -5.43 4.26
CA GLU A 86 2.03 -5.82 3.88
C GLU A 86 2.94 -5.80 5.11
N VAL A 87 3.75 -6.86 5.31
CA VAL A 87 4.71 -6.99 6.41
C VAL A 87 6.11 -7.27 5.87
N TRP A 88 7.12 -6.53 6.34
CA TRP A 88 8.51 -6.75 5.98
C TRP A 88 9.48 -6.60 7.15
N VAL A 89 10.54 -7.42 7.15
CA VAL A 89 11.68 -7.25 8.07
C VAL A 89 12.58 -6.13 7.58
N THR A 90 12.80 -5.15 8.44
CA THR A 90 13.74 -4.06 8.22
C THR A 90 15.12 -4.36 8.80
N SER A 91 15.20 -5.19 9.84
CA SER A 91 16.47 -5.62 10.44
C SER A 91 16.35 -6.96 11.13
N LEU A 92 17.45 -7.71 11.13
CA LEU A 92 17.53 -9.03 11.72
C LEU A 92 18.83 -9.21 12.51
N SER A 93 18.72 -9.58 13.79
CA SER A 93 19.84 -9.92 14.67
C SER A 93 19.80 -11.39 15.03
N VAL A 94 20.41 -12.20 14.17
CA VAL A 94 20.50 -13.65 14.32
C VAL A 94 21.92 -14.09 14.01
N PRO A 95 22.42 -15.17 14.64
CA PRO A 95 21.73 -16.04 15.61
C PRO A 95 21.52 -15.43 17.00
N VAL A 96 20.52 -15.92 17.73
CA VAL A 96 20.20 -15.48 19.10
C VAL A 96 20.89 -16.42 20.12
N PRO A 97 21.71 -15.91 21.06
CA PRO A 97 22.29 -16.71 22.14
C PRO A 97 21.22 -17.25 23.09
N GLU A 98 21.39 -18.46 23.61
CA GLU A 98 20.47 -19.02 24.62
C GLU A 98 20.42 -18.22 25.93
N ASP A 99 21.54 -17.57 26.28
CA ASP A 99 21.70 -16.73 27.46
C ASP A 99 21.28 -15.27 27.22
N ALA A 100 20.62 -15.00 26.09
CA ALA A 100 20.08 -13.68 25.78
C ALA A 100 19.08 -13.22 26.86
N SER A 101 19.22 -11.98 27.32
CA SER A 101 18.32 -11.40 28.29
C SER A 101 16.92 -11.20 27.70
N LEU A 102 15.89 -11.28 28.55
CA LEU A 102 14.53 -10.89 28.15
C LEU A 102 14.51 -9.44 27.65
N GLY A 103 13.73 -9.18 26.61
CA GLY A 103 13.68 -7.91 25.89
C GLY A 103 14.73 -7.77 24.78
N THR A 104 15.59 -8.76 24.55
CA THR A 104 16.53 -8.75 23.41
C THR A 104 15.73 -8.65 22.10
N VAL A 105 16.06 -7.66 21.27
CA VAL A 105 15.44 -7.46 19.96
C VAL A 105 16.08 -8.43 18.96
N VAL A 106 15.24 -9.26 18.34
CA VAL A 106 15.64 -10.27 17.35
C VAL A 106 15.42 -9.77 15.93
N ALA A 107 14.32 -9.06 15.70
CA ALA A 107 14.02 -8.45 14.41
C ALA A 107 13.29 -7.12 14.57
N LEU A 108 13.46 -6.25 13.59
CA LEU A 108 12.62 -5.07 13.38
C LEU A 108 11.74 -5.33 12.17
N LEU A 109 10.46 -5.00 12.30
CA LEU A 109 9.42 -5.20 11.30
C LEU A 109 8.76 -3.88 11.01
N SER A 110 8.31 -3.73 9.77
CA SER A 110 7.39 -2.68 9.37
C SER A 110 6.19 -3.30 8.68
N VAL A 111 5.05 -2.67 8.90
CA VAL A 111 3.73 -3.12 8.49
C VAL A 111 2.99 -1.92 7.93
N SER A 112 2.43 -2.06 6.75
CA SER A 112 1.55 -1.05 6.17
C SER A 112 0.37 -1.68 5.50
N ASP A 113 -0.73 -0.95 5.51
CA ASP A 113 -1.87 -1.20 4.66
C ASP A 113 -2.08 0.04 3.78
N ARG A 114 -2.54 -0.16 2.54
CA ARG A 114 -2.79 0.95 1.61
C ARG A 114 -4.13 1.62 1.84
N ASP A 115 -5.07 0.90 2.45
CA ASP A 115 -6.41 1.40 2.70
C ASP A 115 -6.40 2.48 3.78
N SER A 116 -7.50 3.25 3.90
CA SER A 116 -7.60 4.34 4.87
C SER A 116 -8.49 3.98 6.07
N GLY A 117 -8.36 4.76 7.14
CA GLY A 117 -9.22 4.61 8.33
C GLY A 117 -9.06 3.26 9.04
N GLU A 118 -10.18 2.55 9.24
CA GLU A 118 -10.16 1.21 9.84
C GLU A 118 -9.71 0.12 8.85
N ASN A 119 -9.98 0.30 7.55
CA ASN A 119 -9.49 -0.60 6.49
C ASN A 119 -7.95 -0.62 6.51
N GLY A 120 -7.30 0.52 6.72
CA GLY A 120 -5.85 0.57 6.87
C GLY A 120 -5.29 0.19 8.25
N ARG A 121 -6.13 -0.15 9.23
CA ARG A 121 -5.67 -0.36 10.61
C ARG A 121 -5.27 -1.81 10.85
N VAL A 122 -3.97 -2.03 10.95
CA VAL A 122 -3.41 -3.37 11.10
C VAL A 122 -3.17 -3.78 12.55
N ARG A 123 -3.55 -5.00 12.90
CA ARG A 123 -3.13 -5.73 14.11
C ARG A 123 -2.12 -6.82 13.75
N CYS A 124 -1.06 -6.98 14.56
CA CYS A 124 -0.03 -7.99 14.31
C CYS A 124 0.22 -8.87 15.53
N TRP A 125 0.55 -10.13 15.29
CA TRP A 125 0.88 -11.09 16.34
C TRP A 125 1.83 -12.18 15.86
N VAL A 126 2.47 -12.85 16.82
CA VAL A 126 3.32 -14.02 16.55
C VAL A 126 2.47 -15.28 16.55
N TRP A 127 2.73 -16.16 15.59
CA TRP A 127 2.11 -17.48 15.50
C TRP A 127 3.15 -18.54 15.06
N PRO A 128 3.07 -19.79 15.56
CA PRO A 128 2.36 -20.17 16.76
C PRO A 128 2.97 -19.48 18.00
N ALA A 129 2.35 -19.69 19.18
CA ALA A 129 2.90 -19.18 20.43
C ALA A 129 4.35 -19.66 20.61
N SER A 130 5.25 -18.72 20.87
CA SER A 130 6.68 -18.95 21.02
C SER A 130 7.23 -18.06 22.14
N PRO A 131 8.48 -18.28 22.59
CA PRO A 131 9.19 -17.37 23.50
C PRO A 131 9.33 -15.93 22.98
N PHE A 132 8.96 -15.65 21.74
CA PHE A 132 9.05 -14.34 21.13
C PHE A 132 7.70 -13.63 21.11
N GLY A 133 7.72 -12.30 21.19
CA GLY A 133 6.52 -11.48 21.01
C GLY A 133 6.83 -10.19 20.28
N LEU A 134 5.78 -9.51 19.82
CA LEU A 134 5.90 -8.21 19.18
C LEU A 134 5.72 -7.09 20.20
N GLU A 135 6.49 -6.03 20.02
CA GLU A 135 6.33 -4.75 20.69
C GLU A 135 6.18 -3.65 19.64
N ALA A 136 5.04 -2.95 19.67
CA ALA A 136 4.83 -1.79 18.82
C ALA A 136 5.74 -0.65 19.27
N THR A 137 6.46 -0.06 18.32
CA THR A 137 7.43 1.02 18.59
C THR A 137 6.86 2.37 18.17
N PHE A 138 6.52 2.50 16.89
CA PHE A 138 5.82 3.64 16.30
C PHE A 138 4.83 3.15 15.23
N LEU A 139 4.12 4.07 14.58
CA LEU A 139 3.07 3.75 13.61
C LEU A 139 3.57 2.77 12.53
N GLY A 140 2.98 1.57 12.51
CA GLY A 140 3.34 0.52 11.55
C GLY A 140 4.71 -0.13 11.79
N SER A 141 5.38 0.04 12.93
CA SER A 141 6.68 -0.57 13.20
C SER A 141 6.73 -1.36 14.50
N TYR A 142 7.31 -2.56 14.43
CA TYR A 142 7.33 -3.54 15.51
C TYR A 142 8.73 -4.09 15.75
N SER A 143 9.04 -4.36 17.01
CA SER A 143 10.21 -5.13 17.43
C SER A 143 9.77 -6.54 17.82
N LEU A 144 10.38 -7.56 17.21
CA LEU A 144 10.28 -8.93 17.68
C LEU A 144 11.28 -9.10 18.84
N VAL A 145 10.78 -9.33 20.04
CA VAL A 145 11.58 -9.42 21.27
C VAL A 145 11.47 -10.78 21.93
N LEU A 146 12.54 -11.19 22.61
CA LEU A 146 12.54 -12.37 23.46
C LEU A 146 11.78 -12.10 24.77
N ARG A 147 10.72 -12.86 25.04
CA ARG A 147 9.86 -12.74 26.23
C ARG A 147 10.06 -13.86 27.25
N GLU A 148 10.58 -15.01 26.83
CA GLU A 148 10.86 -16.14 27.71
C GLU A 148 12.31 -16.62 27.53
N ALA A 149 12.86 -17.31 28.54
CA ALA A 149 14.21 -17.84 28.45
C ALA A 149 14.30 -18.95 27.38
N LEU A 150 15.41 -18.95 26.65
CA LEU A 150 15.70 -19.96 25.65
C LEU A 150 16.38 -21.16 26.31
N ASP A 151 16.08 -22.35 25.78
CA ASP A 151 16.67 -23.61 26.22
C ASP A 151 16.96 -24.41 24.95
N ARG A 152 18.24 -24.41 24.54
CA ARG A 152 18.63 -25.02 23.27
C ARG A 152 18.53 -26.54 23.32
N GLU A 153 18.80 -27.18 24.46
CA GLU A 153 18.64 -28.63 24.63
C GLU A 153 17.18 -29.06 24.40
N ARG A 154 16.22 -28.19 24.73
CA ARG A 154 14.80 -28.43 24.47
C ARG A 154 14.39 -28.08 23.05
N VAL A 155 14.77 -26.90 22.56
CA VAL A 155 14.44 -26.42 21.21
C VAL A 155 15.63 -25.65 20.64
N SER A 156 16.25 -26.20 19.59
CA SER A 156 17.42 -25.62 18.95
C SER A 156 17.11 -24.72 17.75
N GLU A 157 15.86 -24.70 17.30
CA GLU A 157 15.40 -23.93 16.14
C GLU A 157 13.96 -23.48 16.35
N TYR A 158 13.70 -22.20 16.08
CA TYR A 158 12.36 -21.61 16.16
C TYR A 158 11.94 -21.11 14.79
N GLU A 159 10.77 -21.55 14.33
CA GLU A 159 10.06 -20.96 13.21
C GLU A 159 9.03 -19.97 13.76
N VAL A 160 9.26 -18.68 13.52
CA VAL A 160 8.42 -17.60 14.01
C VAL A 160 7.68 -16.99 12.82
N GLU A 161 6.36 -17.16 12.78
CA GLU A 161 5.50 -16.50 11.81
C GLU A 161 4.95 -15.20 12.43
N VAL A 162 5.01 -14.11 11.68
CA VAL A 162 4.29 -12.88 12.03
C VAL A 162 3.08 -12.79 11.13
N ARG A 163 1.90 -12.69 11.75
CA ARG A 163 0.63 -12.49 11.06
C ARG A 163 0.15 -11.07 11.24
N ALA A 164 -0.52 -10.58 10.22
CA ALA A 164 -1.13 -9.25 10.19
C ALA A 164 -2.54 -9.37 9.62
N GLU A 165 -3.45 -8.57 10.18
CA GLU A 165 -4.84 -8.48 9.74
C GLU A 165 -5.30 -7.03 9.90
N ASP A 166 -6.05 -6.55 8.93
CA ASP A 166 -6.63 -5.22 8.97
C ASP A 166 -7.90 -5.13 9.83
N GLY A 167 -8.48 -3.94 9.93
CA GLY A 167 -9.72 -3.67 10.64
C GLY A 167 -10.94 -3.60 9.72
N GLY A 168 -10.80 -3.96 8.45
CA GLY A 168 -11.83 -3.85 7.44
C GLY A 168 -12.95 -4.87 7.59
N ALA A 169 -13.99 -4.73 6.77
CA ALA A 169 -15.15 -5.62 6.74
C ALA A 169 -15.50 -6.03 5.29
N PRO A 170 -15.09 -7.24 4.83
CA PRO A 170 -14.36 -8.27 5.57
C PRO A 170 -12.91 -7.87 5.86
N ALA A 171 -12.35 -8.42 6.94
CA ALA A 171 -10.94 -8.22 7.25
C ALA A 171 -10.06 -9.05 6.30
N LEU A 172 -8.96 -8.48 5.82
CA LEU A 172 -7.95 -9.18 5.04
C LEU A 172 -6.74 -9.50 5.91
N GLU A 173 -6.16 -10.68 5.69
CA GLU A 173 -5.02 -11.18 6.45
C GLU A 173 -3.85 -11.53 5.53
N VAL A 174 -2.63 -11.37 6.04
CA VAL A 174 -1.44 -11.97 5.47
C VAL A 174 -0.87 -13.00 6.45
N GLY A 175 -0.86 -14.24 5.99
CA GLY A 175 -0.34 -15.40 6.71
C GLY A 175 0.39 -16.34 5.75
N SER A 176 1.57 -16.80 6.18
CA SER A 176 2.43 -17.82 5.58
C SER A 176 3.35 -17.38 4.42
N TRP A 177 4.58 -17.00 4.78
CA TRP A 177 5.73 -17.03 3.87
C TRP A 177 6.50 -18.34 4.03
N SER A 178 6.26 -19.33 3.15
CA SER A 178 7.11 -20.52 3.07
C SER A 178 8.19 -20.31 2.00
N TYR A 179 9.44 -20.08 2.40
CA TYR A 179 10.60 -20.31 1.54
C TYR A 179 11.40 -21.50 2.08
N SER A 180 11.46 -22.56 1.28
CA SER A 180 12.31 -23.70 1.58
C SER A 180 13.76 -23.35 1.25
N GLN A 181 14.55 -22.94 2.25
CA GLN A 181 16.00 -23.11 2.13
C GLN A 181 16.34 -24.54 2.56
N ARG A 182 16.53 -25.42 1.58
CA ARG A 182 17.49 -26.52 1.77
C ARG A 182 18.87 -25.90 1.92
N HIS A 183 19.26 -25.51 3.13
CA HIS A 183 20.65 -25.35 3.48
C HIS A 183 21.03 -26.36 4.56
N SER A 184 21.19 -27.60 4.09
CA SER A 184 22.23 -28.47 4.63
C SER A 184 23.56 -27.71 4.49
N ARG A 185 24.15 -27.26 5.61
CA ARG A 185 25.60 -27.11 5.73
C ARG A 185 26.05 -27.07 7.19
N SER A 186 26.49 -28.25 7.63
CA SER A 186 27.50 -28.45 8.67
C SER A 186 28.72 -27.54 8.45
N LEU A 187 29.16 -26.80 9.47
CA LEU A 187 30.54 -26.33 9.53
C LEU A 187 31.07 -26.20 10.98
N CYS A 188 31.93 -27.16 11.31
CA CYS A 188 33.18 -27.10 12.09
C CYS A 188 33.16 -26.68 13.57
N VAL A 189 33.56 -27.66 14.39
CA VAL A 189 34.10 -27.50 15.75
C VAL A 189 35.31 -26.57 15.75
N ALA A 190 35.30 -25.56 16.62
CA ALA A 190 36.51 -24.96 17.16
C ALA A 190 36.54 -25.22 18.68
N ASP A 191 37.70 -25.69 19.15
CA ASP A 191 38.03 -25.89 20.55
C ASP A 191 38.17 -24.55 21.29
N GLY A 192 37.65 -24.50 22.52
CA GLY A 192 38.21 -23.66 23.59
C GLY A 192 37.79 -22.19 23.67
N ALA A 193 36.54 -21.92 24.07
CA ALA A 193 36.09 -20.85 24.97
C ALA A 193 34.57 -21.02 25.19
N ALA A 194 34.03 -20.61 26.34
CA ALA A 194 32.64 -20.86 26.78
C ALA A 194 31.63 -20.74 25.61
N LYS A 195 31.07 -21.87 25.17
CA LYS A 195 30.17 -21.95 24.02
C LYS A 195 28.82 -21.39 24.43
N SER A 196 28.56 -20.12 24.14
CA SER A 196 27.19 -19.65 23.97
C SER A 196 26.70 -20.20 22.64
N ASP A 197 25.73 -21.08 22.73
CA ASP A 197 25.25 -21.86 21.60
C ASP A 197 24.22 -21.02 20.81
N LEU A 198 24.44 -20.88 19.50
CA LEU A 198 23.73 -19.94 18.63
C LEU A 198 22.46 -20.56 18.02
N MET A 199 21.31 -19.86 18.06
CA MET A 199 20.07 -20.29 17.38
C MET A 199 19.95 -19.69 15.97
N VAL A 200 19.76 -20.52 14.95
CA VAL A 200 19.52 -20.08 13.57
C VAL A 200 18.07 -19.58 13.44
N PHE A 201 17.89 -18.48 12.73
CA PHE A 201 16.58 -17.88 12.47
C PHE A 201 16.55 -17.51 10.98
N SER A 202 15.52 -17.97 10.28
CA SER A 202 15.35 -17.78 8.84
C SER A 202 14.10 -16.96 8.57
N PRO A 203 14.20 -15.62 8.55
CA PRO A 203 13.07 -14.76 8.26
C PRO A 203 12.79 -14.79 6.75
N ASN A 204 11.63 -15.31 6.36
CA ASN A 204 11.17 -15.29 4.97
C ASN A 204 10.33 -14.03 4.74
N PHE A 205 10.90 -13.03 4.07
CA PHE A 205 10.19 -11.79 3.71
C PHE A 205 10.34 -11.50 2.22
N PRO A 206 9.30 -10.95 1.57
CA PRO A 206 9.45 -10.43 0.22
C PRO A 206 10.52 -9.32 0.22
N PRO A 207 11.30 -9.17 -0.86
CA PRO A 207 12.21 -8.04 -0.98
C PRO A 207 11.43 -6.74 -0.86
N PRO A 208 11.99 -5.69 -0.22
CA PRO A 208 11.33 -4.40 -0.15
C PRO A 208 10.99 -3.90 -1.57
N PRO A 209 9.86 -3.19 -1.76
CA PRO A 209 9.54 -2.62 -3.05
C PRO A 209 10.70 -1.71 -3.50
N PRO A 210 11.02 -1.67 -4.82
CA PRO A 210 12.07 -0.80 -5.31
C PRO A 210 11.74 0.64 -4.90
N GLY A 211 12.68 1.28 -4.19
CA GLY A 211 12.55 2.69 -3.82
C GLY A 211 12.31 3.56 -5.06
N PRO A 212 11.73 4.76 -4.89
CA PRO A 212 11.52 5.66 -6.01
C PRO A 212 12.84 5.87 -6.75
N ALA A 213 12.81 5.67 -8.07
CA ALA A 213 13.98 5.88 -8.92
C ALA A 213 14.57 7.27 -8.61
N PRO A 214 15.90 7.40 -8.48
CA PRO A 214 16.52 8.70 -8.31
C PRO A 214 16.02 9.59 -9.46
N LYS A 215 15.37 10.71 -9.12
CA LYS A 215 15.03 11.72 -10.10
C LYS A 215 16.32 12.07 -10.83
N ASP A 216 16.35 11.86 -12.14
CA ASP A 216 17.43 12.34 -12.99
C ASP A 216 17.64 13.81 -12.69
N THR A 217 18.73 14.12 -11.99
CA THR A 217 19.19 15.48 -11.78
C THR A 217 19.58 15.98 -13.15
N GLN A 218 18.70 16.76 -13.79
CA GLN A 218 19.05 17.48 -15.02
C GLN A 218 20.33 18.28 -14.74
N PRO A 219 21.35 18.21 -15.61
CA PRO A 219 22.53 19.05 -15.44
C PRO A 219 22.11 20.52 -15.61
N GLU A 220 22.44 21.32 -14.59
CA GLU A 220 22.38 22.78 -14.63
C GLU A 220 22.95 23.32 -15.95
N PRO A 221 22.26 24.23 -16.66
CA PRO A 221 22.83 24.84 -17.86
C PRO A 221 24.00 25.73 -17.48
N SER A 222 25.18 25.40 -17.99
CA SER A 222 26.40 26.19 -17.91
C SER A 222 26.13 27.64 -18.29
N ALA A 223 26.35 28.57 -17.35
CA ALA A 223 26.32 30.00 -17.61
C ALA A 223 27.38 30.36 -18.66
N LEU A 224 26.93 30.81 -19.84
CA LEU A 224 27.76 31.53 -20.80
C LEU A 224 28.07 32.91 -20.21
N LEU A 225 29.35 33.17 -19.94
CA LEU A 225 29.87 34.51 -19.76
C LEU A 225 29.99 35.16 -21.15
N ASP A 226 29.13 36.13 -21.44
CA ASP A 226 29.36 37.08 -22.53
C ASP A 226 30.39 38.14 -22.09
N THR A 227 31.40 38.35 -22.92
CA THR A 227 32.29 39.54 -22.95
C THR A 227 32.14 40.25 -24.27
#